data_AF-A0A6A2Y7T5-F1
#
_entry.id   AF-A0A6A2Y7T5-F1
#
_cell.length_a   1.000
_cell.length_b   1.000
_cell.length_c   1.000
_cell.angle_alpha   90.00
_cell.angle_beta   90.00
_cell.angle_gamma   90.00
#
_symmetry.space_group_name_H-M   'P 1'
#
loop_
_entity.id
_entity.type
_entity.pdbx_description
1 polymer ?
#
loop_
_entity_poly.entity_id
_entity_poly.type
_entity_poly.pdbx_seq_one_letter_code
_entity_poly.pdbx_strand_id
1 'polypeptide(L)' 'MPTSQGVSLLIPYIKALLNRDWSVSVRHIPRECNKVADILAHLAWSLAPGLVTFQDPPVECVSAAAKYGICLAASLF' A
#
# COMPACT_ATOMS: atom_id res chain seq x y z
N MET A 1 -20.53 -19.32 -16.58
CA MET A 1 -19.87 -18.46 -15.58
C MET A 1 -19.34 -17.23 -16.30
N PRO A 2 -19.95 -16.05 -16.18
CA PRO A 2 -19.36 -14.85 -16.75
C PRO A 2 -18.18 -14.44 -15.86
N THR A 3 -16.97 -14.56 -16.38
CA THR A 3 -15.78 -13.94 -15.80
C THR A 3 -15.96 -12.44 -15.96
N SER A 4 -16.03 -11.72 -14.85
CA SER A 4 -15.98 -10.27 -14.81
C SER A 4 -14.61 -9.80 -15.33
N GLN A 5 -14.44 -9.72 -16.65
CA GLN A 5 -13.31 -9.06 -17.29
C GLN A 5 -13.47 -7.54 -17.17
N GLY A 6 -13.42 -7.04 -15.93
CA GLY A 6 -13.07 -5.66 -15.67
C GLY A 6 -11.56 -5.54 -15.82
N VAL A 7 -11.08 -5.18 -17.02
CA VAL A 7 -9.69 -4.74 -17.16
C VAL A 7 -9.58 -3.47 -16.32
N SER A 8 -8.95 -3.58 -15.14
CA SER A 8 -8.86 -2.48 -14.19
C SER A 8 -8.33 -1.23 -14.90
N LEU A 9 -9.05 -0.11 -14.79
CA LEU A 9 -8.69 1.18 -15.37
C LEU A 9 -7.31 1.67 -14.88
N LEU A 10 -6.76 1.05 -13.84
CA LEU A 10 -5.44 1.33 -13.28
C LEU A 10 -4.29 0.70 -14.06
N ILE A 11 -4.51 -0.37 -14.84
CA ILE A 11 -3.45 -1.11 -15.53
C ILE A 11 -2.58 -0.21 -16.44
N PRO A 12 -3.14 0.68 -17.27
CA PRO A 12 -2.34 1.60 -18.09
C PRO A 12 -1.43 2.50 -17.26
N TYR A 13 -1.93 3.01 -16.13
CA TYR A 13 -1.17 3.89 -15.24
C TYR A 13 -0.07 3.15 -14.50
N ILE A 14 -0.33 1.93 -14.01
CA ILE A 14 0.69 1.08 -13.37
C ILE A 14 1.81 0.79 -14.37
N LYS A 15 1.48 0.41 -15.62
CA LYS A 15 2.49 0.19 -16.68
C LYS A 15 3.32 1.44 -16.96
N ALA A 16 2.69 2.61 -17.01
CA ALA A 16 3.40 3.88 -17.20
C ALA A 16 4.36 4.19 -16.03
N LEU A 17 4.00 3.85 -14.79
CA LEU A 17 4.88 4.01 -13.62
C LEU A 17 6.06 3.03 -13.64
N LEU A 18 5.83 1.78 -14.05
CA LEU A 18 6.88 0.75 -14.15
C LEU A 18 7.89 1.03 -15.28
N ASN A 19 7.48 1.75 -16.31
CA ASN A 19 8.36 2.12 -17.44
C ASN A 19 9.20 3.38 -17.17
N ARG A 20 9.11 3.98 -15.99
CA ARG A 20 10.02 5.07 -15.59
C ARG A 20 11.39 4.50 -15.26
N ASP A 21 12.42 5.35 -15.26
CA ASP A 21 13.78 5.00 -14.82
C ASP A 21 13.85 4.83 -13.28
N TRP A 22 12.97 4.02 -12.72
CA TRP A 22 12.89 3.65 -11.31
C TRP A 22 13.17 2.16 -11.19
N SER A 23 13.97 1.74 -10.20
CA SER A 23 14.15 0.33 -9.88
C SER A 23 12.96 -0.16 -9.04
N VAL A 24 11.84 -0.50 -9.69
CA VAL A 24 10.59 -0.91 -9.03
C VAL A 24 10.16 -2.32 -9.44
N SER A 25 9.66 -3.08 -8.48
CA SER A 25 9.02 -4.39 -8.73
C SER A 25 7.71 -4.49 -7.97
N VAL A 26 6.71 -5.12 -8.60
CA VAL A 26 5.42 -5.39 -7.97
C VAL A 26 5.41 -6.81 -7.47
N ARG A 27 5.10 -6.99 -6.18
CA ARG A 27 4.92 -8.30 -5.56
C ARG A 27 3.60 -8.34 -4.83
N HIS A 28 2.91 -9.46 -4.94
CA HIS A 28 1.75 -9.72 -4.12
C HIS A 28 2.22 -10.15 -2.72
N ILE A 29 1.72 -9.48 -1.68
CA ILE A 29 1.96 -9.81 -0.29
C ILE A 29 0.61 -10.15 0.34
N PRO A 30 0.47 -11.28 1.06
CA PRO A 30 -0.76 -11.60 1.77
C PRO A 30 -1.16 -10.46 2.72
N ARG A 31 -2.46 -10.19 2.83
CA ARG A 31 -3.00 -9.06 3.61
C ARG A 31 -2.53 -9.08 5.07
N GLU A 32 -2.40 -10.27 5.64
CA GLU A 32 -1.92 -10.51 7.00
C GLU A 32 -0.46 -10.09 7.21
N CYS A 33 0.34 -10.03 6.14
CA CYS A 33 1.73 -9.58 6.15
C CYS A 33 1.89 -8.08 5.83
N ASN A 34 0.83 -7.41 5.36
CA ASN A 34 0.85 -5.99 5.00
C ASN A 34 -0.01 -5.12 5.94
N LYS A 35 0.11 -5.39 7.25
CA LYS A 35 -0.77 -4.80 8.28
C LYS A 35 -0.73 -3.28 8.35
N VAL A 36 0.43 -2.65 8.14
CA VAL A 36 0.52 -1.18 8.15
C VAL A 36 -0.33 -0.56 7.04
N ALA A 37 -0.23 -1.07 5.81
CA ALA A 37 -1.04 -0.57 4.70
C ALA A 37 -2.53 -0.85 4.91
N ASP A 38 -2.88 -2.03 5.46
CA ASP A 38 -4.26 -2.38 5.80
C ASP A 38 -4.85 -1.43 6.85
N ILE A 39 -4.09 -1.08 7.89
CA ILE A 39 -4.51 -0.11 8.91
C ILE A 39 -4.72 1.27 8.29
N LEU A 40 -3.78 1.75 7.48
CA LEU A 40 -3.90 3.05 6.81
C LEU A 40 -5.10 3.11 5.87
N ALA A 41 -5.38 2.03 5.14
CA ALA A 41 -6.56 1.94 4.29
C ALA A 41 -7.88 1.98 5.09
N HIS A 42 -7.93 1.33 6.27
CA HIS A 42 -9.09 1.45 7.16
C HIS A 42 -9.22 2.85 7.78
N LEU A 43 -8.11 3.47 8.19
CA LEU A 43 -8.12 4.84 8.72
C LEU A 43 -8.62 5.84 7.67
N ALA A 44 -8.28 5.65 6.39
CA ALA A 44 -8.76 6.51 5.31
C ALA A 44 -10.29 6.59 5.22
N TRP A 45 -11.02 5.54 5.63
CA TRP A 45 -12.49 5.54 5.62
C TRP A 45 -13.12 6.41 6.71
N SER A 46 -12.42 6.68 7.81
CA SER A 46 -12.92 7.55 8.88
C SER A 46 -12.48 9.01 8.74
N LEU A 47 -11.62 9.31 7.77
CA LEU A 47 -11.09 10.65 7.53
C LEU A 47 -11.95 11.40 6.50
N ALA A 48 -11.89 12.73 6.57
CA ALA A 48 -12.51 13.57 5.56
C ALA A 48 -11.84 13.34 4.19
N PRO A 49 -12.59 13.39 3.08
CA PRO A 49 -12.01 13.30 1.74
C PRO A 49 -10.92 14.35 1.52
N GLY A 50 -9.76 13.91 1.03
CA GLY A 50 -8.62 14.77 0.78
C GLY A 50 -7.30 14.09 1.11
N LEU A 51 -6.22 14.87 1.07
CA LEU A 51 -4.91 14.43 1.53
C LEU A 51 -4.81 14.69 3.04
N VAL A 52 -4.60 13.63 3.81
CA VAL A 52 -4.28 13.71 5.24
C VAL A 52 -2.84 13.27 5.44
N THR A 53 -2.06 14.15 6.07
CA THR A 53 -0.66 13.88 6.43
C THR A 53 -0.54 13.76 7.94
N PHE A 54 0.17 12.73 8.40
CA PHE A 54 0.48 12.54 9.82
C PHE A 54 1.92 13.00 10.08
N GLN A 55 2.13 13.83 11.10
CA GLN A 55 3.47 14.21 11.55
C GLN A 55 4.14 13.05 12.30
N ASP A 56 3.35 12.38 13.15
CA ASP A 56 3.74 11.16 13.85
C ASP A 56 2.97 9.96 13.29
N PRO A 57 3.60 8.77 13.17
CA PRO A 57 2.89 7.59 12.69
C PRO A 57 1.73 7.22 13.64
N PRO A 58 0.54 6.86 13.12
CA PRO A 58 -0.56 6.38 13.95
C PRO A 58 -0.12 5.22 14.86
N VAL A 59 -0.61 5.21 16.10
CA VAL A 59 -0.17 4.25 17.13
C VAL A 59 -0.41 2.80 16.71
N GLU A 60 -1.46 2.56 15.93
CA GLU A 60 -1.81 1.26 15.36
C GLU A 60 -0.76 0.80 14.34
N CYS A 61 -0.22 1.71 13.53
CA CYS A 61 0.84 1.43 12.57
C CYS A 61 2.17 1.10 13.28
N VAL A 62 2.52 1.85 14.33
CA VAL A 62 3.73 1.60 15.14
C VAL A 62 3.64 0.22 15.81
N SER A 63 2.48 -0.07 16.41
CA SER A 63 2.21 -1.36 17.06
C SER A 63 2.27 -2.52 16.07
N ALA A 64 1.73 -2.36 14.86
CA ALA A 64 1.80 -3.37 13.82
C ALA A 64 3.25 -3.59 13.33
N ALA A 65 4.02 -2.52 13.12
CA ALA A 65 5.41 -2.62 12.68
C ALA A 65 6.27 -3.37 13.71
N ALA A 66 6.14 -3.03 15.00
CA ALA A 66 6.84 -3.68 16.09
C ALA A 66 6.45 -5.17 16.24
N LYS A 67 5.16 -5.50 16.11
CA LYS A 67 4.64 -6.86 16.31
C LYS A 67 5.00 -7.82 15.19
N TYR A 68 4.98 -7.36 13.95
CA TYR A 68 5.14 -8.23 12.77
C TYR A 68 6.54 -8.16 12.16
N GLY A 69 7.48 -7.43 12.80
CA GLY A 69 8.83 -7.25 12.27
C GLY A 69 8.80 -6.68 10.86
N ILE A 70 7.85 -5.78 10.59
CA ILE A 70 7.72 -5.14 9.28
C ILE A 70 8.89 -4.18 9.20
N CYS A 71 10.00 -4.66 8.66
CA CYS A 71 10.99 -3.79 8.07
C CYS A 71 10.20 -2.91 7.11
N LEU A 72 10.04 -1.63 7.43
CA LEU A 72 9.92 -0.61 6.40
C LEU A 72 11.00 -1.00 5.40
N ALA A 73 10.60 -1.48 4.23
CA ALA A 73 11.51 -1.74 3.16
C ALA A 73 12.02 -0.38 2.70
N ALA A 74 12.88 0.25 3.50
CA ALA A 74 14.06 0.91 3.01
C ALA A 74 14.88 -0.21 2.36
N SER A 75 14.42 -0.67 1.19
CA SER A 75 15.31 -1.31 0.25
C SER A 75 16.32 -0.23 -0.11
N LEU A 76 17.46 -0.29 0.57
CA LEU A 76 18.74 0.12 0.01
C LEU A 76 18.85 -0.56 -1.36
N PHE A 77 18.50 0.18 -2.39
CA PHE A 77 19.12 0.13 -3.70
C PHE A 77 19.69 1.52 -3.95
#